data_AF-A0A2T7VN72-F1
#
_entry.id   AF-A0A2T7VN72-F1
#
_cell.length_a   1.000
_cell.length_b   1.000
_cell.length_c   1.000
_cell.angle_alpha   90.00
_cell.angle_beta   90.00
_cell.angle_gamma   90.00
#
_symmetry.space_group_name_H-M   'P 1'
#
loop_
_entity.id
_entity.type
_entity.pdbx_description
1 polymer ?
#
loop_
_entity_poly.entity_id
_entity_poly.type
_entity_poly.pdbx_seq_one_letter_code
_entity_poly.pdbx_strand_id
1 'polypeptide(L)'
;MELSDYIRILRKNWLVLIVLTALGLAAATAYTLARTPIYESSSTVFVSTQAGGTAAELQQGSTFTQARINTYVGLATAPIVLDPVIADLGLTTTAAELAQDVQASAALNSTLITVTVANASADASAGIANAIADSLATVIPQLEPASNNGSSPVRLSRVRDAEPALTPSSPNLPLNLALGVLIGLALGIATAVLRTVLDNRVRTPRDAEQITGAPGIGAIAFDAKAKERPLIVHADPLSPRAESFRALRTNLQFLDMGGRSSFVVTSSIPSEGKTSTTINLAIALADAGKRVALLDADLRKPKVAEYLGIEGGAGLTD
;
A
#
# COMPACT_ATOMS: atom_id res chain seq x y z
N MET A 1 -1.74 -16.97 16.32
CA MET A 1 -0.86 -16.06 15.57
C MET A 1 -0.34 -15.04 16.56
N GLU A 2 0.91 -15.20 17.00
CA GLU A 2 1.58 -14.20 17.82
C GLU A 2 2.17 -13.10 16.92
N LEU A 3 2.53 -11.95 17.50
CA LEU A 3 3.17 -10.85 16.77
C LEU A 3 4.47 -11.31 16.07
N SER A 4 5.16 -12.28 16.66
CA SER A 4 6.37 -12.91 16.12
C SER A 4 6.15 -13.64 14.80
N ASP A 5 4.95 -14.21 14.58
CA ASP A 5 4.59 -14.91 13.34
C ASP A 5 4.45 -13.92 12.17
N TYR A 6 3.80 -12.78 12.40
CA TYR A 6 3.64 -11.74 11.39
C TYR A 6 4.98 -11.16 10.92
N ILE A 7 5.93 -10.92 11.85
CA ILE A 7 7.26 -10.40 11.52
C ILE A 7 8.04 -11.40 10.66
N ARG A 8 7.93 -12.71 10.95
CA ARG A 8 8.55 -13.77 10.14
C ARG A 8 7.97 -13.81 8.73
N ILE A 9 6.65 -13.68 8.60
CA ILE A 9 5.97 -13.63 7.29
C ILE A 9 6.48 -12.46 6.46
N LEU A 10 6.54 -11.25 7.05
CA LEU A 10 7.05 -10.07 6.35
C LEU A 10 8.51 -10.24 5.95
N ARG A 11 9.38 -10.71 6.85
CA ARG A 11 10.81 -10.92 6.52
C ARG A 11 11.01 -11.96 5.43
N LYS A 12 10.19 -13.00 5.37
CA LYS A 12 10.30 -14.03 4.33
C LYS A 12 9.83 -13.53 2.97
N ASN A 13 8.84 -12.65 2.94
CA ASN A 13 8.19 -12.16 1.72
C ASN A 13 8.52 -10.69 1.41
N TRP A 14 9.60 -10.15 1.96
CA TRP A 14 9.96 -8.73 1.83
C TRP A 14 10.13 -8.28 0.37
N LEU A 15 10.67 -9.15 -0.49
CA LEU A 15 10.80 -8.90 -1.94
C LEU A 15 9.42 -8.74 -2.61
N VAL A 16 8.45 -9.57 -2.24
CA VAL A 16 7.08 -9.48 -2.79
C VAL A 16 6.44 -8.16 -2.41
N LEU A 17 6.64 -7.74 -1.15
CA LEU A 17 6.12 -6.48 -0.62
C LEU A 17 6.75 -5.27 -1.33
N ILE A 18 8.08 -5.27 -1.52
CA ILE A 18 8.77 -4.20 -2.27
C ILE A 18 8.31 -4.16 -3.72
N VAL A 19 8.25 -5.30 -4.41
CA VAL A 19 7.85 -5.35 -5.83
C VAL A 19 6.43 -4.84 -6.02
N LEU A 20 5.48 -5.26 -5.19
CA LEU A 20 4.09 -4.80 -5.32
C LEU A 20 3.90 -3.34 -4.93
N THR A 21 4.68 -2.85 -3.96
CA THR A 21 4.68 -1.42 -3.59
C THR A 21 5.28 -0.57 -4.71
N ALA A 22 6.40 -1.00 -5.30
CA ALA A 22 7.02 -0.33 -6.44
C ALA A 22 6.10 -0.34 -7.67
N LEU A 23 5.38 -1.44 -7.91
CA LEU A 23 4.41 -1.54 -8.99
C LEU A 23 3.20 -0.62 -8.77
N GLY A 24 2.70 -0.52 -7.53
CA GLY A 24 1.64 0.43 -7.17
C GLY A 24 2.07 1.89 -7.35
N LEU A 25 3.30 2.22 -6.96
CA LEU A 25 3.89 3.54 -7.17
C LEU A 25 4.06 3.85 -8.67
N ALA A 26 4.58 2.90 -9.45
CA ALA A 26 4.76 3.07 -10.89
C ALA A 26 3.42 3.25 -11.61
N ALA A 27 2.40 2.46 -11.24
CA ALA A 27 1.04 2.59 -11.77
C ALA A 27 0.41 3.95 -11.43
N ALA A 28 0.54 4.42 -10.18
CA ALA A 28 0.03 5.73 -9.77
C ALA A 28 0.76 6.88 -10.49
N THR A 29 2.08 6.76 -10.68
CA THR A 29 2.88 7.73 -11.43
C THR A 29 2.44 7.78 -12.88
N ALA A 30 2.34 6.62 -13.55
CA ALA A 30 1.88 6.53 -14.93
C ALA A 30 0.46 7.06 -15.11
N TYR A 31 -0.46 6.73 -14.18
CA TYR A 31 -1.83 7.26 -14.17
C TYR A 31 -1.86 8.79 -14.04
N THR A 32 -1.00 9.34 -13.19
CA THR A 32 -0.94 10.79 -12.95
C THR A 32 -0.34 11.53 -14.15
N LEU A 33 0.72 11.00 -14.77
CA LEU A 33 1.37 11.60 -15.93
C LEU A 33 0.54 11.47 -17.23
N ALA A 34 -0.36 10.49 -17.32
CA ALA A 34 -1.22 10.30 -18.47
C ALA A 34 -2.46 11.22 -18.48
N ARG A 35 -2.76 11.89 -17.36
CA ARG A 35 -3.89 12.83 -17.25
C ARG A 35 -3.43 14.25 -17.60
N THR A 36 -4.28 14.97 -18.32
CA THR A 36 -4.05 16.38 -18.62
C THR A 36 -4.05 17.19 -17.32
N PRO A 37 -3.03 18.03 -17.08
CA PRO A 37 -3.01 18.91 -15.93
C PRO A 37 -4.10 19.97 -16.08
N ILE A 38 -4.79 20.26 -14.99
CA ILE A 38 -5.78 21.34 -14.88
C ILE A 38 -5.22 22.37 -13.92
N TYR A 39 -5.27 23.62 -14.34
CA TYR A 39 -4.83 24.80 -13.62
C TYR A 39 -6.05 25.60 -13.20
N GLU A 40 -6.06 26.05 -11.95
CA GLU A 40 -7.11 26.90 -11.41
C GLU A 40 -6.55 28.29 -11.14
N SER A 41 -7.17 29.30 -11.74
CA SER A 41 -6.86 30.71 -11.49
C SER A 41 -8.10 31.43 -10.95
N SER A 42 -7.92 32.36 -10.02
CA SER A 42 -9.03 33.06 -9.38
C SER A 42 -8.90 34.58 -9.46
N SER A 43 -9.99 35.25 -9.84
CA SER A 43 -10.11 36.71 -9.85
C SER A 43 -11.10 37.15 -8.77
N THR A 44 -10.81 38.25 -8.07
CA THR A 44 -11.67 38.74 -6.98
C THR A 44 -12.21 40.12 -7.29
N VAL A 45 -13.53 40.26 -7.21
CA VAL A 45 -14.27 41.50 -7.46
C VAL A 45 -14.95 41.97 -6.18
N PHE A 46 -14.79 43.25 -5.86
CA PHE A 46 -15.48 43.91 -4.76
C PHE A 46 -16.72 44.63 -5.25
N VAL A 47 -17.83 44.35 -4.59
CA VAL A 47 -19.12 44.96 -4.86
C VAL A 47 -19.34 46.07 -3.83
N SER A 48 -19.48 47.30 -4.32
CA SER A 48 -19.74 48.47 -3.49
C SER A 48 -21.07 49.11 -3.88
N THR A 49 -21.82 49.60 -2.90
CA THR A 49 -23.01 50.43 -3.18
C THR A 49 -22.64 51.90 -3.27
N GLN A 50 -23.12 52.57 -4.30
CA GLN A 50 -23.20 54.03 -4.36
C GLN A 50 -24.50 54.48 -3.66
N ALA A 51 -24.56 54.33 -2.33
CA ALA A 51 -25.65 54.89 -1.52
C ALA A 51 -25.16 56.20 -0.86
N GLY A 52 -26.09 57.14 -0.64
CA GLY A 52 -25.82 58.54 -0.26
C GLY A 52 -24.96 58.75 0.99
N GLY A 53 -24.59 60.02 1.24
CA GLY A 53 -23.58 60.40 2.22
C GLY A 53 -23.93 60.23 3.70
N THR A 54 -25.10 59.66 4.03
CA THR A 54 -25.50 59.43 5.43
C THR A 54 -25.18 58.01 5.90
N ALA A 55 -24.88 57.85 7.19
CA ALA A 55 -24.57 56.54 7.78
C ALA A 55 -25.72 55.52 7.64
N ALA A 56 -26.97 55.99 7.64
CA ALA A 56 -28.15 55.13 7.45
C ALA A 56 -28.25 54.59 6.01
N GLU A 57 -27.97 55.42 5.00
CA GLU A 57 -27.97 55.01 3.59
C GLU A 57 -26.83 54.03 3.29
N LEU A 58 -25.64 54.25 3.86
CA LEU A 58 -24.51 53.32 3.72
C LEU A 58 -24.79 51.96 4.38
N GLN A 59 -25.44 51.95 5.54
CA GLN A 59 -25.82 50.71 6.22
C GLN A 59 -26.87 49.93 5.42
N GLN A 60 -27.86 50.63 4.84
CA GLN A 60 -28.88 50.03 3.98
C GLN A 60 -28.28 49.50 2.66
N GLY A 61 -27.32 50.22 2.07
CA GLY A 61 -26.59 49.77 0.89
C GLY A 61 -25.75 48.52 1.14
N SER A 62 -25.06 48.46 2.29
CA SER A 62 -24.29 47.28 2.67
C SER A 62 -25.16 46.03 2.84
N THR A 63 -26.29 46.13 3.53
CA THR A 63 -27.22 45.00 3.67
C THR A 63 -27.88 44.62 2.34
N PHE A 64 -28.17 45.59 1.48
CA PHE A 64 -28.66 45.32 0.12
C PHE A 64 -27.66 44.51 -0.71
N THR A 65 -26.39 44.93 -0.73
CA THR A 65 -25.34 44.18 -1.46
C THR A 65 -25.12 42.79 -0.89
N GLN A 66 -25.09 42.66 0.44
CA GLN A 66 -24.95 41.34 1.08
C GLN A 66 -26.12 40.41 0.77
N ALA A 67 -27.36 40.93 0.69
CA ALA A 67 -28.52 40.13 0.33
C ALA A 67 -28.53 39.67 -1.14
N ARG A 68 -27.88 40.44 -2.04
CA ARG A 68 -27.82 40.16 -3.48
C ARG A 68 -26.58 39.41 -3.93
N ILE A 69 -25.57 39.27 -3.07
CA ILE A 69 -24.28 38.67 -3.43
C ILE A 69 -24.43 37.27 -4.03
N ASN A 70 -25.33 36.45 -3.49
CA ASN A 70 -25.59 35.09 -3.99
C ASN A 70 -26.24 35.10 -5.38
N THR A 71 -27.09 36.09 -5.68
CA THR A 71 -27.66 36.27 -7.02
C THR A 71 -26.54 36.65 -8.01
N TYR A 72 -25.65 37.57 -7.63
CA TYR A 72 -24.51 37.96 -8.47
C TYR A 72 -23.52 36.82 -8.71
N VAL A 73 -23.26 35.99 -7.70
CA VAL A 73 -22.47 34.75 -7.84
C VAL A 73 -23.09 33.83 -8.89
N GLY A 74 -24.42 33.66 -8.87
CA GLY A 74 -25.12 32.84 -9.87
C GLY A 74 -25.08 33.41 -11.30
N LEU A 75 -24.90 34.73 -11.46
CA LEU A 75 -24.76 35.35 -12.78
C LEU A 75 -23.38 35.08 -13.40
N ALA A 76 -22.36 34.78 -12.61
CA ALA A 76 -21.01 34.52 -13.13
C ALA A 76 -20.94 33.30 -14.07
N THR A 77 -21.86 32.35 -13.92
CA THR A 77 -21.98 31.17 -14.79
C THR A 77 -23.14 31.28 -15.79
N ALA A 78 -23.82 32.44 -15.83
CA ALA A 78 -24.94 32.64 -16.73
C ALA A 78 -24.47 33.06 -18.14
N PRO A 79 -25.21 32.70 -19.21
CA PRO A 79 -24.84 33.06 -20.59
C PRO A 79 -24.64 34.56 -20.81
N ILE A 80 -25.42 35.41 -20.12
CA ILE A 80 -25.30 36.87 -20.21
C ILE A 80 -23.91 37.40 -19.81
N VAL A 81 -23.17 36.67 -18.96
CA VAL A 81 -21.79 37.01 -18.58
C VAL A 81 -20.78 36.23 -19.42
N LEU A 82 -21.06 34.97 -19.75
CA LEU A 82 -20.12 34.08 -20.44
C LEU A 82 -20.04 34.33 -21.96
N ASP A 83 -21.14 34.66 -22.63
CA ASP A 83 -21.14 34.90 -24.09
C ASP A 83 -20.23 36.08 -24.51
N PRO A 84 -20.24 37.24 -23.81
CA PRO A 84 -19.27 38.31 -24.09
C PRO A 84 -17.81 37.87 -23.93
N VAL A 85 -17.52 37.01 -22.94
CA VAL A 85 -16.16 36.51 -22.68
C VAL A 85 -15.70 35.57 -23.78
N ILE A 86 -16.60 34.68 -24.23
CA ILE A 86 -16.34 33.76 -25.35
C ILE A 86 -16.03 34.57 -26.63
N ALA A 87 -16.80 35.63 -26.88
CA ALA A 87 -16.59 36.49 -28.04
C ALA A 87 -15.29 37.31 -27.96
N ASP A 88 -14.96 37.87 -26.79
CA ASP A 88 -13.77 38.70 -26.58
C ASP A 88 -12.47 37.89 -26.66
N LEU A 89 -12.46 36.71 -26.03
CA LEU A 89 -11.29 35.81 -26.04
C LEU A 89 -11.24 34.87 -27.25
N GLY A 90 -12.25 34.89 -28.11
CA GLY A 90 -12.33 34.04 -29.31
C GLY A 90 -12.37 32.54 -29.00
N LEU A 91 -13.04 32.13 -27.90
CA LEU A 91 -13.09 30.75 -27.47
C LEU A 91 -14.01 29.92 -28.39
N THR A 92 -13.66 28.66 -28.63
CA THR A 92 -14.46 27.74 -29.46
C THR A 92 -15.51 26.96 -28.66
N THR A 93 -15.74 27.32 -27.40
CA THR A 93 -16.64 26.64 -26.47
C THR A 93 -18.00 27.34 -26.38
N THR A 94 -19.00 26.64 -25.85
CA THR A 94 -20.31 27.24 -25.54
C THR A 94 -20.36 27.76 -24.11
N ALA A 95 -21.28 28.69 -23.81
CA ALA A 95 -21.48 29.16 -22.43
C ALA A 95 -21.83 28.02 -21.45
N ALA A 96 -22.54 26.99 -21.91
CA ALA A 96 -22.89 25.83 -21.07
C ALA A 96 -21.67 24.97 -20.72
N GLU A 97 -20.73 24.80 -21.66
CA GLU A 97 -19.47 24.09 -21.43
C GLU A 97 -18.54 24.93 -20.53
N LEU A 98 -18.37 26.22 -20.83
CA LEU A 98 -17.56 27.12 -20.01
C LEU A 98 -18.09 27.24 -18.58
N ALA A 99 -19.41 27.21 -18.39
CA ALA A 99 -20.02 27.22 -17.06
C ALA A 99 -19.64 26.01 -16.19
N GLN A 100 -19.24 24.87 -16.77
CA GLN A 100 -18.77 23.71 -16.00
C GLN A 100 -17.37 23.91 -15.42
N ASP A 101 -16.56 24.73 -16.10
CA ASP A 101 -15.18 25.02 -15.73
C ASP A 101 -15.05 26.27 -14.84
N VAL A 102 -16.15 27.01 -14.66
CA VAL A 102 -16.23 28.25 -13.88
C VAL A 102 -16.96 27.99 -12.56
N GLN A 103 -16.32 28.36 -11.46
CA GLN A 103 -16.93 28.36 -10.14
C GLN A 103 -16.84 29.75 -9.51
N ALA A 104 -17.99 30.34 -9.19
CA ALA A 104 -18.06 31.58 -8.45
C ALA A 104 -18.51 31.32 -7.01
N SER A 105 -17.92 32.05 -6.07
CA SER A 105 -18.28 31.96 -4.64
C SER A 105 -18.15 33.31 -3.95
N ALA A 106 -18.91 33.49 -2.87
CA ALA A 106 -18.80 34.62 -1.97
C ALA A 106 -18.80 34.10 -0.52
N ALA A 107 -17.93 34.66 0.31
CA ALA A 107 -17.90 34.32 1.73
C ALA A 107 -19.13 34.91 2.46
N LEU A 108 -19.56 34.29 3.55
CA LEU A 108 -20.70 34.76 4.35
C LEU A 108 -20.43 36.18 4.87
N ASN A 109 -21.41 37.07 4.71
CA ASN A 109 -21.32 38.50 5.08
C ASN A 109 -20.17 39.25 4.37
N SER A 110 -19.74 38.78 3.20
CA SER A 110 -18.73 39.45 2.38
C SER A 110 -19.36 40.10 1.15
N THR A 111 -18.74 41.19 0.69
CA THR A 111 -19.04 41.83 -0.60
C THR A 111 -18.01 41.49 -1.67
N LEU A 112 -17.17 40.48 -1.42
CA LEU A 112 -16.20 39.95 -2.37
C LEU A 112 -16.77 38.73 -3.09
N ILE A 113 -16.73 38.78 -4.42
CA ILE A 113 -17.02 37.65 -5.29
C ILE A 113 -15.70 37.13 -5.82
N THR A 114 -15.43 35.84 -5.62
CA THR A 114 -14.27 35.16 -6.19
C THR A 114 -14.75 34.27 -7.33
N VAL A 115 -14.20 34.50 -8.52
CA VAL A 115 -14.43 33.68 -9.71
C VAL A 115 -13.19 32.84 -9.94
N THR A 116 -13.33 31.52 -9.85
CA THR A 116 -12.28 30.54 -10.12
C THR A 116 -12.58 29.84 -11.44
N VAL A 117 -11.57 29.70 -12.28
CA VAL A 117 -11.69 29.03 -13.58
C VAL A 117 -10.65 27.91 -13.67
N ALA A 118 -11.11 26.72 -14.03
CA ALA A 118 -10.29 25.55 -14.27
C ALA A 118 -10.01 25.41 -15.78
N ASN A 119 -8.74 25.30 -16.19
CA ASN A 119 -8.41 25.08 -17.59
C ASN A 119 -7.11 24.27 -17.75
N ALA A 120 -6.91 23.64 -18.91
CA ALA A 120 -5.66 22.94 -19.23
C ALA A 120 -4.45 23.88 -19.38
N SER A 121 -4.68 25.16 -19.67
CA SER A 121 -3.64 26.19 -19.77
C SER A 121 -3.75 27.19 -18.63
N ALA A 122 -2.64 27.44 -17.93
CA ALA A 122 -2.55 28.41 -16.83
C ALA A 122 -2.79 29.86 -17.29
N ASP A 123 -2.37 30.21 -18.51
CA ASP A 123 -2.60 31.54 -19.06
C ASP A 123 -4.08 31.72 -19.44
N ALA A 124 -4.68 30.67 -20.00
CA ALA A 124 -6.10 30.69 -20.37
C ALA A 124 -7.00 30.75 -19.13
N SER A 125 -6.70 30.00 -18.06
CA SER A 125 -7.48 30.07 -16.81
C SER A 125 -7.47 31.48 -16.22
N ALA A 126 -6.32 32.14 -16.19
CA ALA A 126 -6.19 33.51 -15.69
C ALA A 126 -6.91 34.53 -16.60
N GLY A 127 -6.73 34.44 -17.91
CA GLY A 127 -7.39 35.31 -18.89
C GLY A 127 -8.91 35.21 -18.82
N ILE A 128 -9.45 34.00 -18.78
CA ILE A 128 -10.89 33.75 -18.68
C ILE A 128 -11.44 34.26 -17.34
N ALA A 129 -10.77 34.00 -16.21
CA ALA A 129 -11.22 34.48 -14.90
C ALA A 129 -11.31 36.01 -14.83
N ASN A 130 -10.31 36.71 -15.41
CA ASN A 130 -10.31 38.16 -15.50
C ASN A 130 -11.42 38.68 -16.43
N ALA A 131 -11.57 38.10 -17.63
CA ALA A 131 -12.62 38.50 -18.56
C ALA A 131 -14.02 38.29 -17.97
N ILE A 132 -14.26 37.20 -17.22
CA ILE A 132 -15.52 37.00 -16.50
C ILE A 132 -15.71 38.09 -15.45
N ALA A 133 -14.68 38.45 -14.68
CA ALA A 133 -14.76 39.55 -13.72
C ALA A 133 -15.11 40.90 -14.37
N ASP A 134 -14.57 41.21 -15.55
CA ASP A 134 -14.91 42.44 -16.31
C ASP A 134 -16.32 42.41 -16.88
N SER A 135 -16.73 41.26 -17.43
CA SER A 135 -18.09 41.05 -17.94
C SER A 135 -19.11 41.18 -16.81
N LEU A 136 -18.83 40.59 -15.64
CA LEU A 136 -19.67 40.70 -14.44
C LEU A 136 -19.81 42.16 -13.97
N ALA A 137 -18.70 42.92 -14.00
CA ALA A 137 -18.68 44.33 -13.66
C ALA A 137 -19.47 45.20 -14.65
N THR A 138 -19.66 44.73 -15.88
CA THR A 138 -20.43 45.41 -16.93
C THR A 138 -21.91 45.05 -16.89
N VAL A 139 -22.24 43.78 -16.64
CA VAL A 139 -23.62 43.25 -16.68
C VAL A 139 -24.42 43.59 -15.43
N ILE A 140 -23.84 43.45 -14.23
CA ILE A 140 -24.58 43.66 -12.97
C ILE A 140 -25.18 45.08 -12.89
N PRO A 141 -24.44 46.16 -13.22
CA PRO A 141 -25.01 47.50 -13.19
C PRO A 141 -26.19 47.73 -14.13
N GLN A 142 -26.30 46.95 -15.22
CA GLN A 142 -27.39 47.05 -16.21
C GLN A 142 -28.65 46.30 -15.79
N LEU A 143 -28.51 45.27 -14.94
CA LEU A 143 -29.62 44.47 -14.43
C LEU A 143 -30.29 45.10 -13.20
N GLU A 144 -29.58 45.98 -12.50
CA GLU A 144 -30.13 46.75 -11.39
C GLU A 144 -30.90 47.99 -11.90
N PRO A 145 -32.10 48.28 -11.36
CA PRO A 145 -32.86 49.45 -11.78
C PRO A 145 -32.08 50.74 -11.53
N ALA A 146 -32.07 51.62 -12.54
CA ALA A 146 -31.39 52.90 -12.44
C ALA A 146 -31.90 53.70 -11.24
N SER A 147 -30.98 54.24 -10.43
CA SER A 147 -31.32 55.17 -9.36
C SER A 147 -31.95 56.44 -9.96
N ASN A 148 -32.64 57.24 -9.13
CA ASN A 148 -33.30 58.49 -9.53
C ASN A 148 -32.38 59.50 -10.25
N ASN A 149 -31.05 59.28 -10.23
CA ASN A 149 -30.04 60.08 -10.91
C ASN A 149 -29.44 59.42 -12.18
N GLY A 150 -30.00 58.31 -12.68
CA GLY A 150 -29.51 57.61 -13.88
C GLY A 150 -28.23 56.76 -13.67
N SER A 151 -27.66 56.76 -12.47
CA SER A 151 -26.49 55.94 -12.10
C SER A 151 -26.94 54.61 -11.47
N SER A 152 -26.21 53.53 -11.76
CA SER A 152 -26.43 52.24 -11.09
C SER A 152 -26.04 52.33 -9.61
N PRO A 153 -26.86 51.81 -8.68
CA PRO A 153 -26.58 51.86 -7.25
C PRO A 153 -25.41 50.95 -6.83
N VAL A 154 -24.87 50.13 -7.74
CA VAL A 154 -23.80 49.17 -7.46
C VAL A 154 -22.64 49.40 -8.43
N ARG A 155 -21.41 49.44 -7.90
CA ARG A 155 -20.18 49.44 -8.68
C ARG A 155 -19.32 48.26 -8.27
N LEU A 156 -18.92 47.50 -9.27
CA LEU A 156 -17.94 46.44 -9.11
C LEU A 156 -16.57 47.01 -9.47
N SER A 157 -15.60 46.79 -8.58
CA SER A 157 -14.19 47.07 -8.85
C SER A 157 -13.42 45.79 -8.64
N ARG A 158 -12.63 45.38 -9.62
CA ARG A 158 -11.71 44.26 -9.45
C ARG A 158 -10.66 44.63 -8.40
N VAL A 159 -10.52 43.78 -7.39
CA VAL A 159 -9.56 43.98 -6.29
C VAL A 159 -8.28 43.23 -6.55
N ARG A 160 -8.38 42.08 -7.21
CA ARG A 160 -7.25 41.22 -7.54
C ARG A 160 -7.46 40.59 -8.90
N ASP A 161 -6.48 40.77 -9.77
CA ASP A 161 -6.39 40.06 -11.05
C ASP A 161 -6.02 38.59 -10.81
N ALA A 162 -6.58 37.71 -11.62
CA ALA A 162 -6.16 36.33 -11.70
C ALA A 162 -4.77 36.25 -12.32
N GLU A 163 -3.86 35.55 -11.64
CA GLU A 163 -2.54 35.21 -12.13
C GLU A 163 -2.51 33.76 -12.64
N PRO A 164 -1.67 33.43 -13.65
CA PRO A 164 -1.45 32.06 -14.07
C PRO A 164 -0.93 31.20 -12.92
N ALA A 165 -1.59 30.07 -12.65
CA ALA A 165 -1.18 29.18 -11.58
C ALA A 165 0.16 28.49 -11.89
N LEU A 166 1.10 28.52 -10.95
CA LEU A 166 2.43 27.91 -11.11
C LEU A 166 2.40 26.37 -11.03
N THR A 167 1.38 25.81 -10.39
CA THR A 167 1.21 24.37 -10.20
C THR A 167 -0.22 23.96 -10.55
N PRO A 168 -0.41 22.79 -11.20
CA PRO A 168 -1.75 22.28 -11.50
C PRO A 168 -2.50 21.91 -10.21
N SER A 169 -3.80 22.16 -10.17
CA SER A 169 -4.69 21.75 -9.07
C SER A 169 -5.06 20.27 -9.15
N SER A 170 -5.07 19.71 -10.37
CA SER A 170 -5.37 18.32 -10.64
C SER A 170 -4.52 17.80 -11.81
N PRO A 171 -4.03 16.55 -11.77
CA PRO A 171 -4.12 15.59 -10.67
C PRO A 171 -3.16 15.90 -9.49
N ASN A 172 -3.62 15.63 -8.27
CA ASN A 172 -2.80 15.82 -7.05
C ASN A 172 -1.71 14.74 -6.95
N LEU A 173 -0.51 15.05 -7.46
CA LEU A 173 0.63 14.13 -7.50
C LEU A 173 0.96 13.50 -6.13
N PRO A 174 1.10 14.26 -5.02
CA PRO A 174 1.43 13.67 -3.73
C PRO A 174 0.36 12.69 -3.22
N LEU A 175 -0.92 13.04 -3.42
CA LEU A 175 -2.04 12.21 -3.00
C LEU A 175 -2.12 10.92 -3.81
N ASN A 176 -2.01 11.00 -5.13
CA ASN A 176 -2.05 9.83 -6.00
C ASN A 176 -0.89 8.86 -5.72
N LEU A 177 0.31 9.38 -5.51
CA LEU A 177 1.47 8.56 -5.16
C LEU A 177 1.29 7.91 -3.78
N ALA A 178 0.79 8.63 -2.79
CA ALA A 178 0.48 8.09 -1.46
C ALA A 178 -0.56 6.95 -1.55
N LEU A 179 -1.62 7.15 -2.34
CA LEU A 179 -2.62 6.12 -2.60
C LEU A 179 -2.02 4.90 -3.32
N GLY A 180 -1.16 5.12 -4.32
CA GLY A 180 -0.45 4.04 -5.04
C GLY A 180 0.42 3.19 -4.11
N VAL A 181 1.17 3.83 -3.21
CA VAL A 181 1.98 3.15 -2.20
C VAL A 181 1.11 2.37 -1.22
N LEU A 182 0.03 2.98 -0.70
CA LEU A 182 -0.88 2.32 0.23
C LEU A 182 -1.54 1.08 -0.38
N ILE A 183 -2.02 1.18 -1.61
CA ILE A 183 -2.63 0.06 -2.33
C ILE A 183 -1.59 -1.03 -2.61
N GLY A 184 -0.40 -0.65 -3.10
CA GLY A 184 0.69 -1.60 -3.36
C GLY A 184 1.14 -2.35 -2.10
N LEU A 185 1.24 -1.65 -0.96
CA LEU A 185 1.57 -2.23 0.33
C LEU A 185 0.48 -3.18 0.81
N ALA A 186 -0.80 -2.78 0.73
CA ALA A 186 -1.94 -3.60 1.13
C ALA A 186 -1.99 -4.91 0.32
N LEU A 187 -1.82 -4.83 -1.00
CA LEU A 187 -1.74 -6.00 -1.88
C LEU A 187 -0.51 -6.86 -1.57
N GLY A 188 0.63 -6.23 -1.25
CA GLY A 188 1.85 -6.91 -0.81
C GLY A 188 1.65 -7.75 0.43
N ILE A 189 1.05 -7.17 1.47
CA ILE A 189 0.75 -7.85 2.74
C ILE A 189 -0.26 -8.97 2.50
N ALA A 190 -1.36 -8.70 1.78
CA ALA A 190 -2.38 -9.69 1.47
C ALA A 190 -1.78 -10.91 0.75
N THR A 191 -0.94 -10.66 -0.27
CA THR A 191 -0.25 -11.73 -1.02
C THR A 191 0.73 -12.50 -0.14
N ALA A 192 1.47 -11.82 0.74
CA ALA A 192 2.41 -12.46 1.66
C ALA A 192 1.71 -13.38 2.66
N VAL A 193 0.58 -12.93 3.21
CA VAL A 193 -0.26 -13.73 4.12
C VAL A 193 -0.86 -14.92 3.37
N LEU A 194 -1.46 -14.69 2.20
CA LEU A 194 -2.06 -15.74 1.39
C LEU A 194 -1.06 -16.84 1.02
N ARG A 195 0.15 -16.45 0.59
CA ARG A 195 1.24 -17.41 0.31
C ARG A 195 1.67 -18.21 1.54
N THR A 196 1.51 -17.65 2.73
CA THR A 196 1.86 -18.34 3.99
C THR A 196 0.75 -19.31 4.39
N VAL A 197 -0.51 -18.89 4.29
CA VAL A 197 -1.65 -19.75 4.64
C VAL A 197 -1.80 -20.93 3.69
N LEU A 198 -1.43 -20.77 2.41
CA LEU A 198 -1.42 -21.85 1.43
C LEU A 198 -0.17 -22.76 1.50
N ASP A 199 0.78 -22.47 2.39
CA ASP A 199 2.01 -23.23 2.51
C ASP A 199 1.85 -24.40 3.49
N ASN A 200 1.58 -25.59 2.97
CA ASN A 200 1.37 -26.80 3.77
C ASN A 200 2.67 -27.47 4.26
N ARG A 201 3.81 -26.76 4.27
CA ARG A 201 5.09 -27.33 4.70
C ARG A 201 5.30 -27.16 6.20
N VAL A 202 5.72 -28.23 6.86
CA VAL A 202 6.23 -28.21 8.25
C VAL A 202 7.60 -27.52 8.24
N ARG A 203 7.72 -26.37 8.91
CA ARG A 203 8.96 -25.58 8.95
C ARG A 203 9.58 -25.48 10.31
N THR A 204 8.78 -25.56 11.36
CA THR A 204 9.24 -25.39 12.72
C THR A 204 8.97 -26.66 13.54
N PRO A 205 9.75 -26.92 14.60
CA PRO A 205 9.44 -28.00 15.55
C PRO A 205 8.02 -27.90 16.11
N ARG A 206 7.54 -26.67 16.34
CA ARG A 206 6.17 -26.40 16.81
C ARG A 206 5.12 -26.87 15.81
N ASP A 207 5.36 -26.70 14.52
CA ASP A 207 4.44 -27.19 13.47
C ASP A 207 4.30 -28.71 13.56
N ALA A 208 5.41 -29.43 13.77
CA ALA A 208 5.40 -30.88 13.93
C ALA A 208 4.69 -31.32 15.21
N GLU A 209 4.91 -30.64 16.33
CA GLU A 209 4.22 -30.92 17.61
C GLU A 209 2.71 -30.70 17.50
N GLN A 210 2.27 -29.63 16.82
CA GLN A 210 0.85 -29.36 16.61
C GLN A 210 0.16 -30.41 15.73
N ILE A 211 0.84 -30.89 14.69
CA ILE A 211 0.28 -31.90 13.78
C ILE A 211 0.24 -33.28 14.43
N THR A 212 1.28 -33.65 15.17
CA THR A 212 1.42 -35.00 15.75
C THR A 212 0.79 -35.14 17.13
N GLY A 213 0.57 -34.03 17.84
CA GLY A 213 0.13 -34.04 19.24
C GLY A 213 1.18 -34.57 20.22
N ALA A 214 2.41 -34.77 19.77
CA ALA A 214 3.51 -35.32 20.56
C ALA A 214 4.66 -34.31 20.67
N PRO A 215 5.37 -34.27 21.82
CA PRO A 215 6.52 -33.38 22.00
C PRO A 215 7.67 -33.78 21.07
N GLY A 216 8.41 -32.78 20.57
CA GLY A 216 9.60 -33.03 19.77
C GLY A 216 10.72 -33.66 20.60
N ILE A 217 11.24 -34.82 20.16
CA ILE A 217 12.32 -35.53 20.85
C ILE A 217 13.69 -34.91 20.51
N GLY A 218 13.81 -34.23 19.38
CA GLY A 218 15.02 -33.49 18.98
C GLY A 218 14.92 -32.93 17.57
N ALA A 219 15.80 -31.97 17.25
CA ALA A 219 15.94 -31.40 15.91
C ALA A 219 17.38 -31.60 15.43
N ILE A 220 17.55 -32.16 14.23
CA ILE A 220 18.88 -32.37 13.63
C ILE A 220 19.26 -31.14 12.81
N ALA A 221 20.38 -30.51 13.16
CA ALA A 221 20.90 -29.37 12.42
C ALA A 221 21.17 -29.72 10.94
N PHE A 222 20.77 -28.82 10.04
CA PHE A 222 21.02 -28.99 8.62
C PHE A 222 22.52 -28.90 8.32
N ASP A 223 23.03 -29.89 7.59
CA ASP A 223 24.41 -29.97 7.14
C ASP A 223 24.44 -30.22 5.63
N ALA A 224 24.96 -29.25 4.87
CA ALA A 224 25.06 -29.34 3.41
C ALA A 224 25.94 -30.51 2.95
N LYS A 225 26.93 -30.90 3.76
CA LYS A 225 27.87 -32.00 3.46
C LYS A 225 27.35 -33.36 3.94
N ALA A 226 26.13 -33.43 4.48
CA ALA A 226 25.54 -34.66 4.99
C ALA A 226 25.42 -35.77 3.95
N LYS A 227 25.28 -35.42 2.67
CA LYS A 227 25.23 -36.40 1.57
C LYS A 227 26.58 -37.06 1.29
N GLU A 228 27.66 -36.30 1.44
CA GLU A 228 29.03 -36.78 1.24
C GLU A 228 29.55 -37.50 2.49
N ARG A 229 29.11 -37.04 3.68
CA ARG A 229 29.50 -37.57 4.99
C ARG A 229 28.24 -37.90 5.79
N PRO A 230 27.62 -39.06 5.53
CA PRO A 230 26.35 -39.42 6.16
C PRO A 230 26.50 -39.70 7.67
N LEU A 231 27.68 -40.15 8.12
CA LEU A 231 27.94 -40.53 9.52
C LEU A 231 28.62 -39.42 10.31
N ILE A 232 28.19 -39.22 11.56
CA ILE A 232 28.73 -38.22 12.49
C ILE A 232 30.18 -38.51 12.92
N VAL A 233 30.63 -39.76 12.80
CA VAL A 233 32.04 -40.14 13.04
C VAL A 233 32.98 -39.66 11.92
N HIS A 234 32.44 -39.43 10.71
CA HIS A 234 33.19 -38.88 9.57
C HIS A 234 33.06 -37.36 9.46
N ALA A 235 32.08 -36.78 10.16
CA ALA A 235 31.95 -35.35 10.35
C ALA A 235 32.86 -34.89 11.50
N ASP A 236 33.12 -33.59 11.60
CA ASP A 236 33.78 -33.01 12.76
C ASP A 236 32.98 -33.39 14.04
N PRO A 237 33.59 -34.06 15.03
CA PRO A 237 32.92 -34.43 16.29
C PRO A 237 32.32 -33.24 17.02
N LEU A 238 32.81 -32.01 16.78
CA LEU A 238 32.30 -30.77 17.36
C LEU A 238 31.26 -30.07 16.46
N SER A 239 30.82 -30.71 15.38
CA SER A 239 29.82 -30.14 14.47
C SER A 239 28.43 -30.00 15.13
N PRO A 240 27.64 -28.98 14.74
CA PRO A 240 26.26 -28.83 15.23
C PRO A 240 25.38 -30.06 14.99
N ARG A 241 25.61 -30.79 13.89
CA ARG A 241 24.89 -32.03 13.57
C ARG A 241 25.27 -33.16 14.52
N ALA A 242 26.55 -33.36 14.83
CA ALA A 242 26.98 -34.34 15.83
C ALA A 242 26.38 -34.03 17.21
N GLU A 243 26.39 -32.76 17.60
CA GLU A 243 25.78 -32.33 18.87
C GLU A 243 24.27 -32.56 18.90
N SER A 244 23.58 -32.36 17.76
CA SER A 244 22.15 -32.68 17.65
C SER A 244 21.85 -34.16 17.93
N PHE A 245 22.72 -35.08 17.49
CA PHE A 245 22.57 -36.52 17.78
C PHE A 245 22.92 -36.87 19.23
N ARG A 246 23.87 -36.18 19.86
CA ARG A 246 24.14 -36.32 21.31
C ARG A 246 22.96 -35.84 22.14
N ALA A 247 22.36 -34.70 21.77
CA ALA A 247 21.15 -34.19 22.40
C ALA A 247 19.98 -35.17 22.22
N LEU A 248 19.77 -35.69 20.99
CA LEU A 248 18.74 -36.69 20.73
C LEU A 248 18.91 -37.94 21.60
N ARG A 249 20.15 -38.46 21.71
CA ARG A 249 20.48 -39.59 22.60
C ARG A 249 20.12 -39.29 24.05
N THR A 250 20.51 -38.12 24.56
CA THR A 250 20.21 -37.71 25.93
C THR A 250 18.71 -37.63 26.16
N ASN A 251 17.96 -37.02 25.24
CA ASN A 251 16.50 -36.90 25.35
C ASN A 251 15.80 -38.27 25.35
N LEU A 252 16.27 -39.22 24.54
CA LEU A 252 15.74 -40.59 24.52
C LEU A 252 15.94 -41.34 25.84
N GLN A 253 16.97 -41.01 26.64
CA GLN A 253 17.18 -41.61 27.95
C GLN A 253 16.13 -41.17 28.98
N PHE A 254 15.51 -40.01 28.77
CA PHE A 254 14.48 -39.45 29.64
C PHE A 254 13.06 -39.82 29.22
N LEU A 255 12.89 -40.54 28.10
CA LEU A 255 11.58 -41.07 27.72
C LEU A 255 11.24 -42.28 28.60
N ASP A 256 10.09 -42.23 29.27
CA ASP A 256 9.55 -43.40 29.96
C ASP A 256 9.06 -44.42 28.92
N MET A 257 9.81 -45.52 28.79
CA MET A 257 9.53 -46.59 27.85
C MET A 257 8.96 -47.85 28.53
N GLY A 258 8.56 -47.77 29.81
CA GLY A 258 8.03 -48.92 30.54
C GLY A 258 8.99 -50.12 30.54
N GLY A 259 10.30 -49.85 30.63
CA GLY A 259 11.37 -50.86 30.62
C GLY A 259 11.78 -51.39 29.23
N ARG A 260 11.22 -50.88 28.13
CA ARG A 260 11.61 -51.25 26.76
C ARG A 260 12.84 -50.47 26.29
N SER A 261 13.65 -51.08 25.43
CA SER A 261 14.89 -50.49 24.87
C SER A 261 14.96 -50.57 23.35
N SER A 262 13.81 -50.78 22.69
CA SER A 262 13.68 -50.92 21.24
C SER A 262 13.02 -49.67 20.63
N PHE A 263 13.64 -49.11 19.60
CA PHE A 263 13.12 -47.95 18.86
C PHE A 263 12.87 -48.31 17.39
N VAL A 264 11.78 -47.79 16.83
CA VAL A 264 11.51 -47.85 15.39
C VAL A 264 11.61 -46.42 14.84
N VAL A 265 12.45 -46.22 13.83
CA VAL A 265 12.60 -44.94 13.13
C VAL A 265 11.91 -45.04 11.78
N THR A 266 10.91 -44.20 11.56
CA THR A 266 10.16 -44.13 10.30
C THR A 266 9.96 -42.67 9.88
N SER A 267 9.36 -42.44 8.72
CA SER A 267 9.11 -41.11 8.19
C SER A 267 7.93 -41.12 7.22
N SER A 268 7.36 -39.94 6.98
CA SER A 268 6.13 -39.75 6.21
C SER A 268 6.35 -39.95 4.70
N ILE A 269 7.54 -39.60 4.20
CA ILE A 269 7.91 -39.74 2.79
C ILE A 269 9.33 -40.32 2.63
N PRO A 270 9.69 -40.88 1.45
CA PRO A 270 11.06 -41.30 1.17
C PRO A 270 12.06 -40.13 1.30
N SER A 271 13.31 -40.46 1.65
CA SER A 271 14.43 -39.51 1.70
C SER A 271 14.37 -38.41 2.79
N GLU A 272 13.57 -38.57 3.85
CA GLU A 272 13.62 -37.68 5.04
C GLU A 272 14.77 -37.99 6.01
N GLY A 273 15.65 -38.92 5.66
CA GLY A 273 16.84 -39.23 6.45
C GLY A 273 16.67 -40.33 7.49
N LYS A 274 15.61 -41.17 7.42
CA LYS A 274 15.40 -42.36 8.28
C LYS A 274 16.71 -43.12 8.58
N THR A 275 17.33 -43.68 7.54
CA THR A 275 18.55 -44.50 7.66
C THR A 275 19.71 -43.73 8.28
N SER A 276 19.93 -42.48 7.86
CA SER A 276 20.97 -41.62 8.43
C SER A 276 20.72 -41.36 9.92
N THR A 277 19.48 -41.06 10.30
CA THR A 277 19.11 -40.79 11.70
C THR A 277 19.29 -42.04 12.54
N THR A 278 18.86 -43.21 12.06
CA THR A 278 18.99 -44.47 12.80
C THR A 278 20.45 -44.84 13.05
N ILE A 279 21.31 -44.77 12.02
CA ILE A 279 22.74 -45.12 12.18
C ILE A 279 23.44 -44.14 13.12
N ASN A 280 23.23 -42.82 12.93
CA ASN A 280 23.90 -41.83 13.77
C ASN A 280 23.41 -41.84 15.22
N LEU A 281 22.15 -42.16 15.46
CA LEU A 281 21.65 -42.41 16.80
C LEU A 281 22.29 -43.66 17.42
N ALA A 282 22.42 -44.75 16.66
CA ALA A 282 23.07 -45.97 17.13
C ALA A 282 24.55 -45.72 17.48
N ILE A 283 25.27 -44.97 16.66
CA ILE A 283 26.63 -44.51 16.95
C ILE A 283 26.66 -43.69 18.25
N ALA A 284 25.79 -42.69 18.38
CA ALA A 284 25.77 -41.84 19.57
C ALA A 284 25.49 -42.65 20.86
N LEU A 285 24.60 -43.64 20.79
CA LEU A 285 24.31 -44.58 21.90
C LEU A 285 25.51 -45.48 22.21
N ALA A 286 26.18 -46.01 21.18
CA ALA A 286 27.38 -46.82 21.33
C ALA A 286 28.55 -46.04 21.94
N ASP A 287 28.76 -44.78 21.52
CA ASP A 287 29.75 -43.86 22.10
C ASP A 287 29.47 -43.55 23.57
N ALA A 288 28.22 -43.68 24.03
CA ALA A 288 27.86 -43.59 25.45
C ALA A 288 28.08 -44.90 26.23
N GLY A 289 28.73 -45.89 25.62
CA GLY A 289 29.00 -47.20 26.22
C GLY A 289 27.80 -48.15 26.25
N LYS A 290 26.73 -47.88 25.49
CA LYS A 290 25.60 -48.82 25.37
C LYS A 290 25.92 -49.93 24.36
N ARG A 291 25.43 -51.14 24.62
CA ARG A 291 25.39 -52.21 23.62
C ARG A 291 24.19 -51.97 22.72
N VAL A 292 24.42 -51.71 21.44
CA VAL A 292 23.38 -51.33 20.48
C VAL A 292 23.31 -52.38 19.37
N ALA A 293 22.11 -52.88 19.10
CA ALA A 293 21.81 -53.66 17.90
C ALA A 293 21.04 -52.76 16.93
N LEU A 294 21.62 -52.53 15.74
CA LEU A 294 20.98 -51.80 14.65
C LEU A 294 20.38 -52.84 13.69
N LEU A 295 19.08 -52.76 13.45
CA LEU A 295 18.37 -53.64 12.54
C LEU A 295 17.90 -52.86 11.30
N ASP A 296 18.36 -53.24 10.10
CA ASP A 296 17.84 -52.69 8.85
C ASP A 296 16.58 -53.47 8.44
N ALA A 297 15.41 -52.91 8.77
CA ALA A 297 14.12 -53.47 8.40
C ALA A 297 13.57 -52.91 7.08
N ASP A 298 14.31 -52.05 6.36
CA ASP A 298 13.93 -51.60 5.02
C ASP A 298 14.41 -52.61 3.96
N LEU A 299 13.61 -53.64 3.74
CA LEU A 299 13.89 -54.69 2.76
C LEU A 299 13.75 -54.22 1.30
N ARG A 300 13.20 -53.02 1.07
CA ARG A 300 12.96 -52.51 -0.28
C ARG A 300 14.18 -51.79 -0.83
N LYS A 301 14.83 -50.98 0.01
CA LYS A 301 16.06 -50.25 -0.34
C LYS A 301 17.02 -50.24 0.86
N PRO A 302 17.59 -51.39 1.24
CA PRO A 302 18.52 -51.47 2.37
C PRO A 302 19.75 -50.62 2.07
N LYS A 303 20.13 -49.79 3.05
CA LYS A 303 21.23 -48.81 2.90
C LYS A 303 22.18 -48.78 4.09
N VAL A 304 21.89 -49.54 5.15
CA VAL A 304 22.73 -49.58 6.35
C VAL A 304 24.10 -50.17 6.06
N ALA A 305 24.18 -51.30 5.38
CA ALA A 305 25.44 -51.97 5.07
C ALA A 305 26.40 -51.09 4.25
N GLU A 306 25.85 -50.41 3.23
CA GLU A 306 26.57 -49.46 2.39
C GLU A 306 27.14 -48.28 3.21
N TYR A 307 26.32 -47.68 4.08
CA TYR A 307 26.78 -46.55 4.90
C TYR A 307 27.80 -46.94 5.98
N LEU A 308 27.72 -48.17 6.50
CA LEU A 308 28.67 -48.67 7.50
C LEU A 308 29.91 -49.34 6.88
N GLY A 309 29.95 -49.53 5.57
CA GLY A 309 31.06 -50.21 4.88
C GLY A 309 31.20 -51.68 5.24
N ILE A 310 30.09 -52.36 5.57
CA ILE A 310 30.07 -53.79 5.93
C ILE A 310 29.50 -54.64 4.80
N GLU A 311 29.91 -55.90 4.73
CA GLU A 311 29.44 -56.85 3.71
C GLU A 311 27.96 -57.20 3.90
N GLY A 312 27.16 -57.08 2.84
CA GLY A 312 25.70 -57.31 2.88
C GLY A 312 25.26 -58.73 2.54
N GLY A 313 26.15 -59.72 2.66
CA GLY A 313 25.95 -61.08 2.15
C GLY A 313 24.97 -61.94 2.96
N ALA A 314 24.81 -61.67 4.26
CA ALA A 314 23.81 -62.32 5.11
C ALA A 314 23.09 -61.26 5.98
N GLY A 315 21.77 -61.38 6.16
CA GLY A 315 20.95 -60.35 6.80
C GLY A 315 19.60 -60.84 7.34
N LEU A 316 18.69 -59.89 7.57
CA LEU A 316 17.39 -60.14 8.22
C LEU A 316 16.45 -61.10 7.45
N THR A 317 16.73 -61.34 6.17
CA THR A 317 15.89 -62.14 5.26
C THR A 317 16.36 -63.59 5.10
N ASP A 318 17.53 -63.94 5.63
CA ASP A 318 18.07 -65.31 5.59
C ASP A 318 17.61 -66.12 6.81
#